data_AF-G0UWJ3-F1
#
_entry.id   AF-G0UWJ3-F1
#
_cell.length_a   1.000
_cell.length_b   1.000
_cell.length_c   1.000
_cell.angle_alpha   90.00
_cell.angle_beta   90.00
_cell.angle_gamma   90.00
#
_symmetry.space_group_name_H-M   'P 1'
#
loop_
_entity.id
_entity.type
_entity.pdbx_description
1 polymer ?
#
loop_
_entity_poly.entity_id
_entity_poly.type
_entity_poly.pdbx_seq_one_letter_code
_entity_poly.pdbx_strand_id
1 'polypeptide(L)'
;MKFFAFLLCLVVFAMPHAFRGVFAFCPSNGNTHVVYVTSNAGDNIWAFDTAGHHIGYVLNKESFPVRVEKLRDMKFGPGGHLYITSARGQFSRIFAVSGNGLLNGTLNRNCTRDYLFTAVKQSDDNPLLDHPYTIAFNPDDDSLYVSNQNTATVTRYKRVDDGTGRFPRWEPAANVVHALANTSAASGSPKRMGLFASSWSGEYTMLSVRGLAISPPLPRALVEQSAPAGSFATQNGLLARYLVVCDVALNKVLVFDADTGAFVFALSVPSPVQVSFPSQYYKPIEPTASYFDVPHVYVTSKEDGMVYLVPFVGAPQSPMAMHEFDVPHQYHTRIYPVTSPTFMHAASGIYENPSHDLLLIADRTGRSIMTYVSPFKSNFEEDDKPSPFLGYFVRGLPDMPEFVFTTSVEQQSAIPFCYELAEDGTFRYVALCSAAYIWITIAIGFGVVAITVYFIRLLRRCVEHSRTCYKSYRGRGGVHESEDVQLLSVAASGGYGTNS
;
A
#
# COMPACT_ATOMS: atom_id res chain seq x y z
N MET A 1 3.82 -29.54 -46.34
CA MET A 1 3.47 -30.07 -45.01
C MET A 1 4.67 -30.62 -44.24
N LYS A 2 5.48 -31.54 -44.78
CA LYS A 2 6.60 -32.17 -44.05
C LYS A 2 7.71 -31.19 -43.58
N PHE A 3 7.99 -30.14 -44.35
CA PHE A 3 9.01 -29.14 -44.01
C PHE A 3 8.61 -28.23 -42.84
N PHE A 4 7.31 -27.95 -42.69
CA PHE A 4 6.79 -27.08 -41.63
C PHE A 4 6.79 -27.77 -40.26
N ALA A 5 6.49 -29.08 -40.23
CA ALA A 5 6.57 -29.89 -39.02
C ALA A 5 8.02 -30.02 -38.51
N PHE A 6 8.99 -30.09 -39.42
CA PHE A 6 10.41 -30.18 -39.07
C PHE A 6 10.95 -28.89 -38.44
N LEU A 7 10.56 -27.72 -38.97
CA LEU A 7 10.94 -26.42 -38.41
C LEU A 7 10.32 -26.21 -37.01
N LEU A 8 9.09 -26.66 -36.80
CA LEU A 8 8.40 -26.58 -35.51
C LEU A 8 9.10 -27.44 -34.45
N CYS A 9 9.55 -28.64 -34.79
CA CYS A 9 10.30 -29.51 -33.87
C CYS A 9 11.66 -28.91 -33.48
N LEU A 10 12.36 -28.23 -34.40
CA LEU A 10 13.64 -27.58 -34.10
C LEU A 10 13.50 -26.41 -33.12
N VAL A 11 12.42 -25.62 -33.25
CA VAL A 11 12.12 -24.51 -32.31
C VAL A 11 11.78 -25.05 -30.91
N VAL A 12 11.04 -26.16 -30.83
CA VAL A 12 10.65 -26.80 -29.56
C VAL A 12 11.87 -27.46 -28.86
N PHE A 13 12.83 -28.01 -29.62
CA PHE A 13 14.04 -28.63 -29.06
C PHE A 13 15.16 -27.63 -28.72
N ALA A 14 15.16 -26.43 -29.30
CA ALA A 14 16.19 -25.41 -29.02
C ALA A 14 15.89 -24.58 -27.76
N MET A 15 14.62 -24.44 -27.35
CA MET A 15 14.24 -23.64 -26.18
C MET A 15 14.79 -24.14 -24.82
N PRO A 16 14.90 -25.45 -24.50
CA PRO A 16 15.35 -25.88 -23.17
C PRO A 16 16.86 -25.74 -22.95
N HIS A 17 17.66 -25.54 -24.01
CA HIS A 17 19.12 -25.41 -23.88
C HIS A 17 19.61 -23.97 -23.73
N ALA A 18 18.77 -22.96 -23.96
CA ALA A 18 19.09 -21.56 -23.70
C ALA A 18 18.95 -21.15 -22.22
N PHE A 19 18.36 -21.99 -21.36
CA PHE A 19 18.05 -21.69 -19.96
C PHE A 19 18.85 -22.55 -18.96
N ARG A 20 20.17 -22.61 -19.11
CA ARG A 20 21.08 -23.15 -18.08
C ARG A 20 21.97 -22.06 -17.50
N GLY A 21 21.36 -21.08 -16.86
CA GLY A 21 22.03 -20.24 -15.86
C GLY A 21 21.55 -20.67 -14.48
N VAL A 22 22.48 -21.05 -13.60
CA VAL A 22 22.20 -21.15 -12.17
C VAL A 22 22.16 -19.72 -11.64
N PHE A 23 20.96 -19.16 -11.51
CA PHE A 23 20.74 -17.83 -10.97
C PHE A 23 20.37 -17.94 -9.49
N ALA A 24 20.96 -17.06 -8.67
CA ALA A 24 20.52 -16.87 -7.29
C ALA A 24 19.16 -16.16 -7.33
N PHE A 25 18.10 -16.89 -7.00
CA PHE A 25 16.73 -16.40 -7.01
C PHE A 25 16.49 -15.48 -5.80
N CYS A 26 16.50 -14.17 -6.02
CA CYS A 26 15.56 -13.32 -5.29
C CYS A 26 14.17 -13.66 -5.84
N PRO A 27 13.19 -14.07 -5.03
CA PRO A 27 11.93 -14.55 -5.55
C PRO A 27 11.23 -13.43 -6.34
N SER A 28 11.32 -13.46 -7.67
CA SER A 28 10.45 -12.66 -8.55
C SER A 28 8.98 -12.98 -8.35
N ASN A 29 8.68 -14.08 -7.66
CA ASN A 29 7.33 -14.53 -7.40
C ASN A 29 6.89 -14.27 -5.94
N GLY A 30 7.64 -13.49 -5.17
CA GLY A 30 7.35 -13.21 -3.75
C GLY A 30 7.66 -11.80 -3.27
N ASN A 31 8.18 -10.92 -4.14
CA ASN A 31 8.54 -9.54 -3.75
C ASN A 31 7.40 -8.52 -3.90
N THR A 32 6.25 -8.90 -4.46
CA THR A 32 5.11 -7.99 -4.68
C THR A 32 4.19 -7.86 -3.48
N HIS A 33 4.24 -8.82 -2.55
CA HIS A 33 3.36 -8.85 -1.38
C HIS A 33 4.07 -9.47 -0.17
N VAL A 34 4.99 -8.72 0.43
CA VAL A 34 5.75 -9.16 1.61
C VAL A 34 5.18 -8.49 2.86
N VAL A 35 4.87 -9.30 3.88
CA VAL A 35 4.54 -8.81 5.21
C VAL A 35 5.82 -8.72 6.02
N TYR A 36 6.18 -7.51 6.43
CA TYR A 36 7.26 -7.25 7.36
C TYR A 36 6.75 -7.18 8.79
N VAL A 37 7.56 -7.73 9.69
CA VAL A 37 7.27 -7.78 11.11
C VAL A 37 8.52 -7.37 11.88
N THR A 38 8.40 -6.35 12.72
CA THR A 38 9.41 -6.05 13.72
C THR A 38 9.09 -6.78 15.02
N SER A 39 10.12 -7.01 15.83
CA SER A 39 9.98 -7.62 17.14
C SER A 39 10.59 -6.74 18.23
N ASN A 40 10.06 -6.86 19.45
CA ASN A 40 10.42 -6.01 20.58
C ASN A 40 11.91 -6.05 20.96
N ALA A 41 12.56 -7.21 20.84
CA ALA A 41 13.98 -7.37 21.15
C ALA A 41 14.83 -7.63 19.89
N GLY A 42 14.21 -7.64 18.71
CA GLY A 42 14.83 -8.01 17.46
C GLY A 42 15.91 -7.04 17.02
N ASP A 43 16.91 -7.59 16.34
CA ASP A 43 17.95 -6.87 15.63
C ASP A 43 17.78 -6.94 14.10
N ASN A 44 16.64 -7.46 13.66
CA ASN A 44 16.26 -7.55 12.26
C ASN A 44 14.73 -7.55 12.11
N ILE A 45 14.28 -7.45 10.87
CA ILE A 45 12.87 -7.49 10.47
C ILE A 45 12.64 -8.83 9.79
N TRP A 46 11.54 -9.49 10.12
CA TRP A 46 11.13 -10.73 9.47
C TRP A 46 10.25 -10.42 8.26
N ALA A 47 10.53 -11.10 7.15
CA ALA A 47 9.72 -11.06 5.95
C ALA A 47 8.92 -12.36 5.81
N PHE A 48 7.65 -12.21 5.46
CA PHE A 48 6.74 -13.32 5.17
C PHE A 48 6.06 -13.12 3.81
N ASP A 49 5.76 -14.20 3.10
CA ASP A 49 4.89 -14.14 1.94
C ASP A 49 3.42 -13.91 2.37
N THR A 50 2.50 -13.74 1.42
CA THR A 50 1.07 -13.55 1.72
C THR A 50 0.38 -14.75 2.36
N ALA A 51 1.00 -15.93 2.29
CA ALA A 51 0.52 -17.13 2.95
C ALA A 51 1.06 -17.29 4.37
N GLY A 52 1.98 -16.41 4.80
CA GLY A 52 2.60 -16.44 6.12
C GLY A 52 3.84 -17.31 6.22
N HIS A 53 4.40 -17.77 5.10
CA HIS A 53 5.67 -18.47 5.11
C HIS A 53 6.82 -17.49 5.28
N HIS A 54 7.73 -17.79 6.19
CA HIS A 54 8.92 -16.98 6.43
C HIS A 54 9.86 -17.01 5.22
N ILE A 55 10.11 -15.84 4.64
CA ILE A 55 11.03 -15.65 3.51
C ILE A 55 12.47 -15.46 4.03
N GLY A 56 12.64 -14.70 5.11
CA GLY A 56 13.95 -14.39 5.66
C GLY A 56 14.04 -13.06 6.38
N TYR A 57 15.28 -12.63 6.62
CA TYR A 57 15.58 -11.36 7.25
C TYR A 57 15.73 -10.23 6.23
N VAL A 58 15.26 -9.03 6.57
CA VAL A 58 15.26 -7.89 5.66
C VAL A 58 16.56 -7.09 5.71
N LEU A 59 17.17 -6.88 6.88
CA LEU A 59 18.31 -5.96 7.01
C LEU A 59 19.64 -6.65 6.70
N ASN A 60 20.46 -6.03 5.84
CA ASN A 60 21.85 -6.42 5.66
C ASN A 60 22.71 -5.84 6.80
N LYS A 61 22.86 -6.58 7.89
CA LYS A 61 23.59 -6.09 9.09
C LYS A 61 25.03 -5.67 8.81
N GLU A 62 25.69 -6.25 7.81
CA GLU A 62 27.09 -5.93 7.46
C GLU A 62 27.23 -4.51 6.86
N SER A 63 26.16 -3.97 6.28
CA SER A 63 26.15 -2.62 5.71
C SER A 63 26.06 -1.50 6.77
N PHE A 64 25.72 -1.84 8.01
CA PHE A 64 25.46 -0.84 9.03
C PHE A 64 26.75 -0.35 9.69
N PRO A 65 26.95 0.97 9.84
CA PRO A 65 28.11 1.52 10.55
C PRO A 65 28.01 1.34 12.08
N VAL A 66 26.89 0.82 12.57
CA VAL A 66 26.52 0.73 13.98
C VAL A 66 25.67 -0.51 14.22
N ARG A 67 25.78 -1.08 15.42
CA ARG A 67 24.93 -2.22 15.81
C ARG A 67 23.44 -1.85 15.75
N VAL A 68 22.67 -2.72 15.11
CA VAL A 68 21.20 -2.69 15.02
C VAL A 68 20.62 -3.57 16.13
N GLU A 69 19.68 -3.06 16.90
CA GLU A 69 18.91 -3.81 17.90
C GLU A 69 17.69 -2.99 18.36
N LYS A 70 16.75 -3.64 19.06
CA LYS A 70 15.54 -3.02 19.61
C LYS A 70 14.78 -2.23 18.55
N LEU A 71 14.52 -2.89 17.42
CA LEU A 71 13.69 -2.32 16.38
C LEU A 71 12.25 -2.18 16.89
N ARG A 72 11.63 -1.03 16.63
CA ARG A 72 10.25 -0.74 17.02
C ARG A 72 9.40 -0.68 15.77
N ASP A 73 9.17 0.53 15.27
CA ASP A 73 8.35 0.77 14.09
C ASP A 73 9.18 0.81 12.79
N MET A 74 8.48 0.64 11.68
CA MET A 74 9.01 0.79 10.33
C MET A 74 7.96 1.38 9.39
N LYS A 75 8.38 2.33 8.55
CA LYS A 75 7.46 3.02 7.63
C LYS A 75 8.17 3.42 6.34
N PHE A 76 7.49 3.29 5.21
CA PHE A 76 7.94 3.98 4.00
C PHE A 76 7.74 5.47 4.17
N GLY A 77 8.78 6.22 3.85
CA GLY A 77 8.78 7.68 3.93
C GLY A 77 9.20 8.32 2.62
N PRO A 78 9.56 9.61 2.69
CA PRO A 78 10.01 10.39 1.54
C PRO A 78 11.19 9.72 0.82
N GLY A 79 11.18 9.77 -0.51
CA GLY A 79 12.16 9.10 -1.37
C GLY A 79 11.94 7.59 -1.52
N GLY A 80 10.84 7.05 -0.99
CA GLY A 80 10.49 5.62 -1.08
C GLY A 80 11.38 4.71 -0.23
N HIS A 81 12.19 5.28 0.67
CA HIS A 81 13.05 4.51 1.59
C HIS A 81 12.24 3.91 2.73
N LEU A 82 12.70 2.77 3.27
CA LEU A 82 12.14 2.20 4.49
C LEU A 82 12.89 2.78 5.69
N TYR A 83 12.16 3.53 6.52
CA TYR A 83 12.67 4.12 7.74
C TYR A 83 12.33 3.20 8.90
N ILE A 84 13.31 2.95 9.76
CA ILE A 84 13.18 2.04 10.90
C ILE A 84 13.64 2.73 12.16
N THR A 85 12.85 2.55 13.21
CA THR A 85 13.10 3.09 14.55
C THR A 85 13.86 2.07 15.38
N SER A 86 15.00 2.49 15.97
CA SER A 86 15.77 1.69 16.92
C SER A 86 15.81 2.40 18.27
N ALA A 87 15.40 1.68 19.31
CA ALA A 87 15.10 2.23 20.62
C ALA A 87 16.13 1.79 21.67
N ARG A 88 17.36 2.28 21.52
CA ARG A 88 18.54 1.82 22.27
C ARG A 88 19.12 2.91 23.19
N GLY A 89 18.28 3.56 24.01
CA GLY A 89 18.71 4.61 24.95
C GLY A 89 19.48 5.73 24.22
N GLN A 90 20.71 6.02 24.65
CA GLN A 90 21.60 7.01 24.00
C GLN A 90 21.99 6.67 22.55
N PHE A 91 21.81 5.42 22.12
CA PHE A 91 22.06 5.00 20.74
C PHE A 91 20.78 5.01 19.88
N SER A 92 19.66 5.48 20.42
CA SER A 92 18.39 5.57 19.70
C SER A 92 18.53 6.40 18.43
N ARG A 93 17.85 5.94 17.39
CA ARG A 93 17.95 6.52 16.05
C ARG A 93 16.81 6.06 15.16
N ILE A 94 16.58 6.83 14.12
CA ILE A 94 15.78 6.43 12.97
C ILE A 94 16.71 6.42 11.78
N PHE A 95 16.83 5.28 11.11
CA PHE A 95 17.67 5.12 9.94
C PHE A 95 16.84 4.70 8.74
N ALA A 96 17.31 5.08 7.56
CA ALA A 96 16.78 4.65 6.30
C ALA A 96 17.64 3.51 5.74
N VAL A 97 16.97 2.47 5.29
CA VAL A 97 17.55 1.47 4.39
C VAL A 97 16.96 1.63 3.00
N SER A 98 17.51 0.89 2.05
CA SER A 98 16.93 0.81 0.72
C SER A 98 15.41 0.58 0.74
N GLY A 99 14.72 1.27 -0.16
CA GLY A 99 13.29 1.17 -0.38
C GLY A 99 12.93 -0.14 -1.05
N ASN A 100 12.22 -0.05 -2.18
CA ASN A 100 12.25 -1.17 -3.12
C ASN A 100 13.66 -1.28 -3.70
N GLY A 101 14.51 -2.10 -3.09
CA GLY A 101 15.86 -2.25 -3.60
C GLY A 101 15.93 -2.98 -4.95
N LEU A 102 14.83 -3.57 -5.46
CA LEU A 102 14.74 -4.07 -6.83
C LEU A 102 14.59 -2.89 -7.80
N LEU A 103 13.66 -1.97 -7.55
CA LEU A 103 13.44 -0.78 -8.41
C LEU A 103 14.60 0.22 -8.34
N ASN A 104 15.28 0.31 -7.20
CA ASN A 104 16.37 1.27 -7.02
C ASN A 104 17.77 0.62 -7.16
N GLY A 105 17.85 -0.67 -7.50
CA GLY A 105 19.12 -1.40 -7.69
C GLY A 105 19.98 -1.52 -6.43
N THR A 106 19.37 -1.44 -5.25
CA THR A 106 20.03 -1.42 -3.93
C THR A 106 19.77 -2.69 -3.10
N LEU A 107 19.14 -3.73 -3.67
CA LEU A 107 19.08 -5.05 -3.02
C LEU A 107 20.43 -5.75 -3.15
N ASN A 108 20.92 -6.28 -2.03
CA ASN A 108 22.06 -7.18 -2.03
C ASN A 108 21.64 -8.57 -2.56
N ARG A 109 22.61 -9.45 -2.86
CA ARG A 109 22.44 -10.81 -3.42
C ARG A 109 21.45 -11.72 -2.67
N ASN A 110 21.14 -11.41 -1.41
CA ASN A 110 20.20 -12.16 -0.56
C ASN A 110 18.85 -11.44 -0.36
N CYS A 111 18.54 -10.45 -1.19
CA CYS A 111 17.34 -9.62 -1.08
C CYS A 111 17.24 -8.87 0.26
N THR A 112 18.39 -8.64 0.89
CA THR A 112 18.53 -7.80 2.08
C THR A 112 18.71 -6.34 1.67
N ARG A 113 18.33 -5.45 2.58
CA ARG A 113 18.34 -4.01 2.42
C ARG A 113 19.56 -3.41 3.10
N ASP A 114 20.36 -2.72 2.31
CA ASP A 114 21.52 -1.99 2.81
C ASP A 114 21.12 -0.71 3.54
N TYR A 115 21.87 -0.40 4.59
CA TYR A 115 21.87 0.89 5.25
C TYR A 115 22.20 2.01 4.25
N LEU A 116 21.41 3.09 4.28
CA LEU A 116 21.66 4.28 3.46
C LEU A 116 22.19 5.42 4.32
N PHE A 117 21.41 5.84 5.32
CA PHE A 117 21.75 6.97 6.17
C PHE A 117 20.93 6.96 7.46
N THR A 118 21.33 7.78 8.43
CA THR A 118 20.59 8.02 9.68
C THR A 118 19.78 9.31 9.52
N ALA A 119 18.45 9.23 9.59
CA ALA A 119 17.56 10.37 9.47
C ALA A 119 17.63 11.27 10.70
N VAL A 120 17.54 10.67 11.89
CA VAL A 120 17.72 11.35 13.19
C VAL A 120 18.39 10.42 14.18
N LYS A 121 19.15 10.99 15.13
CA LYS A 121 19.80 10.26 16.22
C LYS A 121 19.60 10.99 17.54
N GLN A 122 19.65 10.25 18.65
CA GLN A 122 19.74 10.83 19.97
C GLN A 122 21.11 11.52 20.11
N SER A 123 21.09 12.70 20.72
CA SER A 123 22.29 13.47 21.09
C SER A 123 21.92 14.54 22.09
N ASP A 124 22.90 15.31 22.58
CA ASP A 124 22.63 16.46 23.47
C ASP A 124 21.74 17.52 22.80
N ASP A 125 21.86 17.70 21.47
CA ASP A 125 21.01 18.59 20.66
C ASP A 125 19.65 17.98 20.32
N ASN A 126 19.45 16.69 20.59
CA ASN A 126 18.21 15.96 20.38
C ASN A 126 17.93 15.01 21.55
N PRO A 127 17.75 15.54 22.78
CA PRO A 127 17.74 14.73 23.99
C PRO A 127 16.43 13.93 24.12
N LEU A 128 15.37 14.37 23.43
CA LEU A 128 14.03 13.80 23.52
C LEU A 128 13.85 12.52 22.70
N LEU A 129 14.78 12.17 21.80
CA LEU A 129 14.75 10.90 21.07
C LEU A 129 15.23 9.75 21.97
N ASP A 130 14.62 9.60 23.15
CA ASP A 130 14.93 8.52 24.09
C ASP A 130 13.84 7.44 24.04
N HIS A 131 14.28 6.24 23.65
CA HIS A 131 13.43 5.08 23.43
C HIS A 131 12.24 5.38 22.49
N PRO A 132 12.52 5.84 21.25
CA PRO A 132 11.49 6.13 20.25
C PRO A 132 10.69 4.87 19.93
N TYR A 133 9.38 5.00 19.77
CA TYR A 133 8.46 3.89 19.60
C TYR A 133 7.91 3.83 18.16
N THR A 134 7.14 4.84 17.76
CA THR A 134 6.46 4.90 16.45
C THR A 134 6.86 6.14 15.67
N ILE A 135 6.82 6.05 14.34
CA ILE A 135 7.11 7.17 13.44
C ILE A 135 5.95 7.45 12.47
N ALA A 136 5.77 8.72 12.11
CA ALA A 136 4.83 9.12 11.08
C ALA A 136 5.43 10.26 10.24
N PHE A 137 5.33 10.15 8.92
CA PHE A 137 5.65 11.24 8.03
C PHE A 137 4.40 12.04 7.71
N ASN A 138 4.50 13.37 7.75
CA ASN A 138 3.50 14.23 7.19
C ASN A 138 3.57 14.13 5.65
N PRO A 139 2.50 13.71 4.97
CA PRO A 139 2.51 13.63 3.51
C PRO A 139 2.54 15.01 2.82
N ASP A 140 2.25 16.10 3.54
CA ASP A 140 2.17 17.44 2.92
C ASP A 140 3.53 18.17 2.92
N ASP A 141 4.38 17.94 3.92
CA ASP A 141 5.66 18.65 4.09
C ASP A 141 6.86 17.74 4.44
N ASP A 142 6.69 16.42 4.41
CA ASP A 142 7.70 15.42 4.78
C ASP A 142 8.24 15.52 6.23
N SER A 143 7.59 16.30 7.11
CA SER A 143 7.95 16.35 8.53
C SER A 143 7.85 14.96 9.16
N LEU A 144 8.80 14.62 10.00
CA LEU A 144 8.83 13.36 10.73
C LEU A 144 8.34 13.57 12.16
N TYR A 145 7.29 12.87 12.57
CA TYR A 145 6.84 12.79 13.94
C TYR A 145 7.31 11.48 14.59
N VAL A 146 7.72 11.56 15.85
CA VAL A 146 8.24 10.42 16.61
C VAL A 146 7.66 10.43 18.01
N SER A 147 7.06 9.32 18.43
CA SER A 147 6.68 9.11 19.83
C SER A 147 7.87 8.57 20.63
N ASN A 148 8.11 9.12 21.81
CA ASN A 148 9.26 8.77 22.66
C ASN A 148 8.75 8.27 24.01
N GLN A 149 9.00 6.99 24.28
CA GLN A 149 8.37 6.30 25.41
C GLN A 149 8.88 6.82 26.75
N ASN A 150 10.19 7.00 26.90
CA ASN A 150 10.80 7.32 28.18
C ASN A 150 10.59 8.77 28.60
N THR A 151 10.54 9.69 27.63
CA THR A 151 10.31 11.11 27.88
C THR A 151 8.83 11.47 27.92
N ALA A 152 7.93 10.56 27.52
CA ALA A 152 6.51 10.81 27.34
C ALA A 152 6.23 12.03 26.44
N THR A 153 6.95 12.11 25.31
CA THR A 153 6.85 13.22 24.35
C THR A 153 6.59 12.72 22.93
N VAL A 154 6.05 13.61 22.11
CA VAL A 154 6.08 13.49 20.65
C VAL A 154 6.98 14.60 20.11
N THR A 155 7.97 14.22 19.30
CA THR A 155 8.87 15.15 18.63
C THR A 155 8.55 15.26 17.14
N ARG A 156 8.54 16.48 16.60
CA ARG A 156 8.47 16.80 15.17
C ARG A 156 9.84 17.22 14.70
N TYR A 157 10.27 16.64 13.60
CA TYR A 157 11.47 17.02 12.88
C TYR A 157 11.06 17.57 11.52
N LYS A 158 11.63 18.72 11.17
CA LYS A 158 11.48 19.32 9.86
C LYS A 158 12.47 18.67 8.91
N ARG A 159 12.02 18.33 7.70
CA ARG A 159 12.92 17.98 6.61
C ARG A 159 13.73 19.21 6.19
N VAL A 160 15.05 19.05 6.12
CA VAL A 160 15.98 20.07 5.65
C VAL A 160 16.50 19.62 4.30
N ASP A 161 16.21 20.42 3.28
CA ASP A 161 16.82 20.29 1.97
C ASP A 161 17.87 21.38 1.84
N ASP A 162 19.14 20.99 1.94
CA ASP A 162 20.27 21.89 1.76
C ASP A 162 20.82 21.87 0.34
N GLY A 163 20.22 21.10 -0.58
CA GLY A 163 20.66 20.97 -1.97
C GLY A 163 22.06 20.36 -2.16
N THR A 164 22.72 19.95 -1.07
CA THR A 164 24.11 19.48 -1.07
C THR A 164 24.24 18.02 -0.68
N GLY A 165 23.26 17.48 0.05
CA GLY A 165 23.22 16.09 0.48
C GLY A 165 22.68 15.13 -0.58
N ARG A 166 23.33 13.97 -0.73
CA ARG A 166 22.78 12.81 -1.47
C ARG A 166 21.49 12.26 -0.83
N PHE A 167 21.32 12.47 0.48
CA PHE A 167 20.23 11.93 1.27
C PHE A 167 19.51 13.05 2.06
N PRO A 168 18.19 12.93 2.26
CA PRO A 168 17.43 13.90 3.04
C PRO A 168 17.86 13.87 4.51
N ARG A 169 17.76 15.03 5.17
CA ARG A 169 18.09 15.21 6.58
C ARG A 169 16.92 15.79 7.34
N TRP A 170 16.79 15.44 8.61
CA TRP A 170 15.78 15.97 9.50
C TRP A 170 16.44 16.66 10.69
N GLU A 171 15.90 17.82 11.07
CA GLU A 171 16.33 18.56 12.25
C GLU A 171 15.13 18.78 13.20
N PRO A 172 15.35 18.83 14.51
CA PRO A 172 14.29 19.16 15.46
C PRO A 172 13.59 20.47 15.08
N ALA A 173 12.27 20.43 14.98
CA ALA A 173 11.47 21.62 14.70
C ALA A 173 11.51 22.60 15.90
N ALA A 174 10.93 23.80 15.70
CA ALA A 174 10.64 24.68 16.83
C ALA A 174 9.63 23.99 17.77
N ASN A 175 9.75 24.23 19.07
CA ASN A 175 8.79 23.70 20.03
C ASN A 175 7.43 24.36 19.82
N VAL A 176 6.37 23.55 19.80
CA VAL A 176 4.99 24.03 19.75
C VAL A 176 4.63 24.67 21.10
N VAL A 177 3.94 25.81 21.05
CA VAL A 177 3.55 26.57 22.25
C VAL A 177 2.65 25.71 23.18
N HIS A 178 1.69 24.99 22.60
CA HIS A 178 0.79 24.08 23.32
C HIS A 178 1.53 22.96 24.05
N ALA A 179 2.73 22.58 23.61
CA ALA A 179 3.55 21.56 24.26
C ALA A 179 4.33 22.09 25.49
N LEU A 180 4.36 23.40 25.72
CA LEU A 180 5.14 24.06 26.78
C LEU A 180 4.28 24.88 27.76
N ALA A 181 2.96 24.88 27.58
CA ALA A 181 2.07 25.94 28.05
C ALA A 181 2.03 26.17 29.58
N ASN A 182 2.56 25.28 30.45
CA ASN A 182 2.24 25.38 31.87
C ASN A 182 3.33 24.96 32.88
N THR A 183 4.60 24.82 32.49
CA THR A 183 5.62 24.36 33.47
C THR A 183 6.85 25.27 33.54
N SER A 184 7.30 25.52 34.78
CA SER A 184 8.64 26.04 35.06
C SER A 184 9.75 25.11 34.52
N ALA A 185 9.45 23.83 34.29
CA ALA A 185 10.32 22.88 33.60
C ALA A 185 10.57 23.24 32.12
N ALA A 186 9.63 23.95 31.46
CA ALA A 186 9.85 24.52 30.13
C ALA A 186 10.82 25.73 30.14
N SER A 187 10.95 26.40 31.29
CA SER A 187 11.85 27.54 31.47
C SER A 187 13.30 27.05 31.48
N GLY A 188 14.00 27.22 30.35
CA GLY A 188 15.38 26.75 30.15
C GLY A 188 15.51 25.67 29.07
N SER A 189 14.39 25.16 28.56
CA SER A 189 14.39 24.25 27.42
C SER A 189 14.96 24.93 26.16
N PRO A 190 15.86 24.27 25.40
CA PRO A 190 16.30 24.76 24.10
C PRO A 190 15.13 25.11 23.19
N LYS A 191 15.26 26.21 22.42
CA LYS A 191 14.20 26.69 21.52
C LYS A 191 13.78 25.69 20.43
N ARG A 192 14.66 24.73 20.12
CA ARG A 192 14.47 23.71 19.08
C ARG A 192 14.81 22.34 19.63
N MET A 193 13.84 21.70 20.26
CA MET A 193 13.89 20.27 20.59
C MET A 193 12.86 19.47 19.80
N GLY A 194 12.15 20.12 18.86
CA GLY A 194 11.07 19.51 18.11
C GLY A 194 9.87 19.15 18.97
N LEU A 195 9.69 19.75 20.15
CA LEU A 195 8.60 19.33 21.05
C LEU A 195 7.23 19.65 20.44
N PHE A 196 6.48 18.62 20.04
CA PHE A 196 5.15 18.77 19.45
C PHE A 196 4.04 18.50 20.47
N ALA A 197 4.19 17.44 21.27
CA ALA A 197 3.34 17.17 22.42
C ALA A 197 4.17 16.66 23.60
N SER A 198 3.77 16.96 24.83
CA SER A 198 4.57 16.63 26.01
C SER A 198 3.75 16.48 27.29
N SER A 199 4.30 15.73 28.25
CA SER A 199 3.82 15.69 29.63
C SER A 199 3.94 17.03 30.39
N TRP A 200 4.52 18.06 29.76
CA TRP A 200 4.68 19.41 30.32
C TRP A 200 3.57 20.38 29.91
N SER A 201 2.64 19.96 29.06
CA SER A 201 1.48 20.78 28.71
C SER A 201 0.49 20.87 29.87
N GLY A 202 -0.23 22.00 29.94
CA GLY A 202 -1.39 22.16 30.82
C GLY A 202 -2.72 21.78 30.15
N GLU A 203 -2.73 21.51 28.84
CA GLU A 203 -3.94 21.24 28.07
C GLU A 203 -4.35 19.76 28.10
N TYR A 204 -3.40 18.87 28.41
CA TYR A 204 -3.58 17.42 28.42
C TYR A 204 -2.54 16.76 29.33
N THR A 205 -2.73 15.47 29.62
CA THR A 205 -1.77 14.65 30.37
C THR A 205 -1.20 13.56 29.48
N MET A 206 0.12 13.32 29.59
CA MET A 206 0.83 12.24 28.90
C MET A 206 1.74 11.50 29.87
N LEU A 207 1.70 10.17 29.89
CA LEU A 207 2.48 9.31 30.79
C LEU A 207 3.22 8.18 30.06
N SER A 208 2.60 7.50 29.09
CA SER A 208 3.28 6.41 28.36
C SER A 208 2.90 6.39 26.88
N VAL A 209 3.63 7.19 26.12
CA VAL A 209 3.37 7.43 24.70
C VAL A 209 3.91 6.28 23.84
N ARG A 210 3.07 5.72 22.96
CA ARG A 210 3.43 4.61 22.07
C ARG A 210 3.00 4.83 20.63
N GLY A 211 1.83 4.31 20.25
CA GLY A 211 1.30 4.37 18.89
C GLY A 211 1.19 5.80 18.39
N LEU A 212 1.44 5.97 17.10
CA LEU A 212 1.40 7.26 16.42
C LEU A 212 0.84 7.05 15.01
N ALA A 213 -0.15 7.84 14.62
CA ALA A 213 -0.61 7.92 13.24
C ALA A 213 -0.93 9.36 12.86
N ILE A 214 -0.89 9.66 11.57
CA ILE A 214 -1.42 10.91 11.01
C ILE A 214 -2.67 10.56 10.20
N SER A 215 -3.72 11.36 10.36
CA SER A 215 -4.97 11.15 9.63
C SER A 215 -4.81 11.50 8.14
N PRO A 216 -5.68 10.96 7.27
CA PRO A 216 -5.97 11.61 5.99
C PRO A 216 -6.53 13.03 6.23
N PRO A 217 -6.60 13.88 5.19
CA PRO A 217 -7.26 15.17 5.31
C PRO A 217 -8.75 14.96 5.62
N LEU A 218 -9.24 15.52 6.73
CA LEU A 218 -10.60 15.37 7.20
C LEU A 218 -11.25 16.74 7.44
N PRO A 219 -12.56 16.91 7.19
CA PRO A 219 -13.26 18.14 7.54
C PRO A 219 -13.28 18.36 9.05
N ARG A 220 -12.91 19.57 9.50
CA ARG A 220 -12.93 19.91 10.93
C ARG A 220 -14.32 19.80 11.55
N ALA A 221 -15.37 20.14 10.80
CA ALA A 221 -16.75 19.99 11.26
C ALA A 221 -17.12 18.53 11.57
N LEU A 222 -16.59 17.58 10.79
CA LEU A 222 -16.83 16.15 10.98
C LEU A 222 -16.11 15.63 12.24
N VAL A 223 -14.85 16.02 12.42
CA VAL A 223 -14.00 15.52 13.50
C VAL A 223 -14.21 16.26 14.82
N GLU A 224 -14.27 17.59 14.80
CA GLU A 224 -14.26 18.44 16.02
C GLU A 224 -15.68 18.81 16.49
N GLN A 225 -16.65 18.84 15.57
CA GLN A 225 -18.03 19.25 15.86
C GLN A 225 -19.03 18.09 15.74
N SER A 226 -18.53 16.87 15.48
CA SER A 226 -19.34 15.66 15.33
C SER A 226 -20.45 15.81 14.28
N ALA A 227 -20.20 16.56 13.20
CA ALA A 227 -21.15 16.68 12.10
C ALA A 227 -21.45 15.29 11.50
N PRO A 228 -22.68 15.05 10.98
CA PRO A 228 -22.99 13.77 10.35
C PRO A 228 -22.18 13.58 9.05
N ALA A 229 -22.11 12.32 8.60
CA ALA A 229 -21.60 11.99 7.27
C ALA A 229 -22.32 12.81 6.18
N GLY A 230 -21.59 13.25 5.17
CA GLY A 230 -22.13 14.17 4.19
C GLY A 230 -21.11 14.71 3.20
N SER A 231 -21.57 15.63 2.34
CA SER A 231 -20.70 16.33 1.39
C SER A 231 -20.11 17.58 2.04
N PHE A 232 -18.78 17.68 2.06
CA PHE A 232 -18.05 18.82 2.61
C PHE A 232 -17.23 19.50 1.51
N ALA A 233 -17.07 20.82 1.61
CA ALA A 233 -16.19 21.57 0.74
C ALA A 233 -14.72 21.20 1.02
N THR A 234 -13.92 21.06 -0.04
CA THR A 234 -12.55 20.53 0.02
C THR A 234 -11.50 21.56 -0.37
N GLN A 235 -11.88 22.85 -0.40
CA GLN A 235 -10.97 23.95 -0.69
C GLN A 235 -9.85 24.04 0.37
N ASN A 236 -8.70 24.58 -0.04
CA ASN A 236 -7.52 24.71 0.82
C ASN A 236 -7.86 25.35 2.18
N GLY A 237 -7.43 24.69 3.27
CA GLY A 237 -7.64 25.15 4.64
C GLY A 237 -8.97 24.71 5.27
N LEU A 238 -9.87 24.03 4.53
CA LEU A 238 -11.11 23.48 5.10
C LEU A 238 -10.94 22.05 5.64
N LEU A 239 -9.93 21.34 5.15
CA LEU A 239 -9.54 20.03 5.65
C LEU A 239 -8.33 20.19 6.56
N ALA A 240 -8.29 19.39 7.62
CA ALA A 240 -7.18 19.34 8.56
C ALA A 240 -6.63 17.91 8.64
N ARG A 241 -5.36 17.82 9.03
CA ARG A 241 -4.77 16.56 9.47
C ARG A 241 -4.65 16.55 10.98
N TYR A 242 -4.79 15.36 11.54
CA TYR A 242 -4.68 15.13 12.96
C TYR A 242 -3.56 14.17 13.25
N LEU A 243 -2.73 14.50 14.22
CA LEU A 243 -1.78 13.57 14.81
C LEU A 243 -2.46 12.84 15.96
N VAL A 244 -2.46 11.51 15.89
CA VAL A 244 -3.14 10.63 16.83
C VAL A 244 -2.10 9.86 17.61
N VAL A 245 -2.19 9.91 18.93
CA VAL A 245 -1.15 9.45 19.84
C VAL A 245 -1.76 8.53 20.89
N CYS A 246 -1.23 7.31 21.02
CA CYS A 246 -1.69 6.39 22.06
C CYS A 246 -0.92 6.62 23.38
N ASP A 247 -1.65 6.84 24.47
CA ASP A 247 -1.14 6.81 25.83
C ASP A 247 -1.63 5.55 26.55
N VAL A 248 -0.72 4.58 26.70
CA VAL A 248 -1.04 3.28 27.32
C VAL A 248 -1.41 3.45 28.79
N ALA A 249 -0.71 4.31 29.53
CA ALA A 249 -0.88 4.39 30.97
C ALA A 249 -2.17 5.10 31.38
N LEU A 250 -2.69 5.97 30.52
CA LEU A 250 -3.92 6.72 30.76
C LEU A 250 -5.18 6.13 30.10
N ASN A 251 -5.08 5.01 29.38
CA ASN A 251 -6.18 4.44 28.61
C ASN A 251 -6.81 5.46 27.65
N LYS A 252 -5.95 6.23 26.96
CA LYS A 252 -6.37 7.33 26.08
C LYS A 252 -5.65 7.32 24.75
N VAL A 253 -6.39 7.68 23.70
CA VAL A 253 -5.84 8.10 22.42
C VAL A 253 -6.03 9.60 22.31
N LEU A 254 -4.94 10.35 22.31
CA LEU A 254 -4.91 11.81 22.26
C LEU A 254 -4.89 12.28 20.80
N VAL A 255 -5.65 13.32 20.48
CA VAL A 255 -5.78 13.87 19.13
C VAL A 255 -5.32 15.32 19.12
N PHE A 256 -4.38 15.61 18.23
CA PHE A 256 -3.78 16.93 18.04
C PHE A 256 -4.00 17.41 16.61
N ASP A 257 -4.22 18.70 16.42
CA ASP A 257 -4.12 19.33 15.11
C ASP A 257 -2.66 19.24 14.63
N ALA A 258 -2.42 18.62 13.47
CA ALA A 258 -1.06 18.29 13.03
C ALA A 258 -0.20 19.51 12.69
N ASP A 259 -0.85 20.62 12.30
CA ASP A 259 -0.19 21.84 11.86
C ASP A 259 0.21 22.72 13.05
N THR A 260 -0.73 22.92 13.97
CA THR A 260 -0.57 23.81 15.13
C THR A 260 -0.09 23.10 16.39
N GLY A 261 -0.32 21.78 16.50
CA GLY A 261 -0.08 20.98 17.70
C GLY A 261 -1.03 21.30 18.85
N ALA A 262 -2.13 22.02 18.59
CA ALA A 262 -3.20 22.21 19.56
C ALA A 262 -3.86 20.86 19.89
N PHE A 263 -4.13 20.63 21.18
CA PHE A 263 -4.94 19.49 21.60
C PHE A 263 -6.40 19.68 21.20
N VAL A 264 -7.02 18.64 20.64
CA VAL A 264 -8.38 18.70 20.11
C VAL A 264 -9.34 17.93 21.01
N PHE A 265 -9.11 16.62 21.20
CA PHE A 265 -9.89 15.76 22.10
C PHE A 265 -9.10 14.49 22.43
N ALA A 266 -9.67 13.65 23.30
CA ALA A 266 -9.16 12.32 23.61
C ALA A 266 -10.26 11.27 23.49
N LEU A 267 -9.89 10.07 23.03
CA LEU A 267 -10.76 8.89 22.97
C LEU A 267 -10.35 7.93 24.09
N SER A 268 -11.32 7.40 24.83
CA SER A 268 -11.07 6.37 25.85
C SER A 268 -10.96 4.99 25.20
N VAL A 269 -9.77 4.40 25.28
CA VAL A 269 -9.49 3.04 24.80
C VAL A 269 -8.61 2.36 25.85
N PRO A 270 -8.89 1.12 26.27
CA PRO A 270 -8.00 0.40 27.18
C PRO A 270 -6.60 0.26 26.61
N SER A 271 -5.58 0.63 27.39
CA SER A 271 -4.16 0.43 27.15
C SER A 271 -3.70 0.47 25.67
N PRO A 272 -3.93 1.58 24.95
CA PRO A 272 -3.80 1.61 23.50
C PRO A 272 -2.34 1.56 23.06
N VAL A 273 -1.97 0.64 22.17
CA VAL A 273 -0.58 0.40 21.77
C VAL A 273 -0.27 0.98 20.40
N GLN A 274 -1.08 0.68 19.40
CA GLN A 274 -0.95 1.18 18.03
C GLN A 274 -2.30 1.71 17.56
N VAL A 275 -2.25 2.71 16.70
CA VAL A 275 -3.41 3.28 16.02
C VAL A 275 -3.17 3.28 14.51
N SER A 276 -4.21 3.00 13.73
CA SER A 276 -4.17 3.11 12.27
C SER A 276 -5.51 3.60 11.74
N PHE A 277 -5.47 4.43 10.71
CA PHE A 277 -6.67 4.78 9.95
C PHE A 277 -6.97 3.67 8.93
N PRO A 278 -8.24 3.28 8.78
CA PRO A 278 -8.69 2.45 7.68
C PRO A 278 -8.28 3.02 6.32
N SER A 279 -7.83 2.14 5.44
CA SER A 279 -7.34 2.43 4.10
C SER A 279 -8.35 3.15 3.22
N GLN A 280 -9.64 2.88 3.41
CA GLN A 280 -10.72 3.54 2.68
C GLN A 280 -10.79 5.07 2.89
N TYR A 281 -10.21 5.60 3.97
CA TYR A 281 -10.17 7.05 4.22
C TYR A 281 -9.02 7.75 3.48
N TYR A 282 -8.15 7.00 2.79
CA TYR A 282 -7.09 7.55 1.95
C TYR A 282 -7.48 7.62 0.47
N LYS A 283 -8.77 7.54 0.14
CA LYS A 283 -9.29 7.72 -1.23
C LYS A 283 -8.98 9.14 -1.73
N PRO A 284 -8.79 9.35 -3.04
CA PRO A 284 -8.62 10.67 -3.63
C PRO A 284 -9.78 11.61 -3.25
N ILE A 285 -9.46 12.84 -2.88
CA ILE A 285 -10.44 13.87 -2.51
C ILE A 285 -10.73 14.74 -3.74
N GLU A 286 -12.00 14.90 -4.07
CA GLU A 286 -12.41 15.76 -5.19
C GLU A 286 -12.17 17.25 -4.88
N PRO A 287 -11.78 18.09 -5.85
CA PRO A 287 -11.30 19.46 -5.59
C PRO A 287 -12.35 20.46 -5.07
N THR A 288 -13.63 20.21 -5.30
CA THR A 288 -14.71 21.15 -4.96
C THR A 288 -15.48 20.74 -3.72
N ALA A 289 -15.92 19.48 -3.69
CA ALA A 289 -16.59 18.87 -2.57
C ALA A 289 -16.41 17.36 -2.64
N SER A 290 -16.30 16.69 -1.51
CA SER A 290 -16.25 15.23 -1.43
C SER A 290 -17.20 14.76 -0.36
N TYR A 291 -17.75 13.55 -0.54
CA TYR A 291 -18.49 12.87 0.51
C TYR A 291 -17.51 12.29 1.53
N PHE A 292 -17.82 12.45 2.82
CA PHE A 292 -17.07 11.88 3.93
C PHE A 292 -18.01 11.13 4.86
N ASP A 293 -17.69 9.86 5.12
CA ASP A 293 -18.27 9.06 6.20
C ASP A 293 -17.73 9.52 7.57
N VAL A 294 -18.42 9.17 8.65
CA VAL A 294 -17.88 9.36 10.00
C VAL A 294 -16.56 8.59 10.11
N PRO A 295 -15.43 9.27 10.37
CA PRO A 295 -14.14 8.63 10.37
C PRO A 295 -14.03 7.72 11.59
N HIS A 296 -13.36 6.60 11.42
CA HIS A 296 -13.03 5.66 12.49
C HIS A 296 -11.53 5.38 12.49
N VAL A 297 -11.02 4.88 13.61
CA VAL A 297 -9.64 4.43 13.76
C VAL A 297 -9.59 3.04 14.36
N TYR A 298 -8.66 2.22 13.87
CA TYR A 298 -8.29 0.99 14.54
C TYR A 298 -7.33 1.30 15.69
N VAL A 299 -7.58 0.71 16.86
CA VAL A 299 -6.70 0.85 18.03
C VAL A 299 -6.45 -0.52 18.65
N THR A 300 -5.19 -0.92 18.76
CA THR A 300 -4.79 -2.16 19.45
C THR A 300 -4.64 -1.91 20.95
N SER A 301 -4.98 -2.89 21.77
CA SER A 301 -4.90 -2.81 23.23
C SER A 301 -3.97 -3.87 23.82
N LYS A 302 -3.14 -3.42 24.76
CA LYS A 302 -2.15 -4.26 25.44
C LYS A 302 -2.76 -5.20 26.48
N GLU A 303 -3.73 -4.71 27.25
CA GLU A 303 -4.14 -5.37 28.51
C GLU A 303 -5.20 -6.45 28.30
N ASP A 304 -6.17 -6.19 27.42
CA ASP A 304 -7.23 -7.13 27.07
C ASP A 304 -6.98 -7.89 25.76
N GLY A 305 -5.89 -7.56 25.05
CA GLY A 305 -5.52 -8.20 23.80
C GLY A 305 -6.44 -7.87 22.62
N MET A 306 -7.25 -6.83 22.75
CA MET A 306 -8.29 -6.50 21.78
C MET A 306 -7.81 -5.53 20.71
N VAL A 307 -8.54 -5.53 19.60
CA VAL A 307 -8.55 -4.41 18.65
C VAL A 307 -9.93 -3.79 18.63
N TYR A 308 -9.97 -2.47 18.67
CA TYR A 308 -11.17 -1.66 18.63
C TYR A 308 -11.24 -0.86 17.33
N LEU A 309 -12.45 -0.71 16.80
CA LEU A 309 -12.79 0.31 15.82
C LEU A 309 -13.51 1.43 16.57
N VAL A 310 -12.90 2.60 16.59
CA VAL A 310 -13.34 3.73 17.44
C VAL A 310 -13.74 4.89 16.55
N PRO A 311 -14.94 5.48 16.73
CA PRO A 311 -15.31 6.72 16.05
C PRO A 311 -14.28 7.82 16.34
N PHE A 312 -13.75 8.43 15.28
CA PHE A 312 -12.73 9.47 15.33
C PHE A 312 -13.38 10.85 15.33
N VAL A 313 -14.21 11.10 16.35
CA VAL A 313 -14.94 12.36 16.52
C VAL A 313 -14.82 12.82 17.97
N GLY A 314 -14.70 14.13 18.16
CA GLY A 314 -14.80 14.77 19.46
C GLY A 314 -16.21 14.63 20.03
N ALA A 315 -16.34 14.80 21.35
CA ALA A 315 -17.66 14.93 21.97
C ALA A 315 -18.31 16.24 21.51
N PRO A 316 -19.62 16.26 21.22
CA PRO A 316 -20.31 17.49 20.86
C PRO A 316 -20.15 18.49 22.01
N GLN A 317 -19.54 19.64 21.71
CA GLN A 317 -19.32 20.68 22.71
C GLN A 317 -20.67 21.25 23.16
N SER A 318 -21.15 20.82 24.33
CA SER A 318 -22.24 21.52 25.00
C SER A 318 -21.69 22.84 25.56
N PRO A 319 -22.31 24.01 25.32
CA PRO A 319 -21.79 25.32 25.71
C PRO A 319 -21.55 25.53 27.22
N MET A 320 -21.89 24.57 28.09
CA MET A 320 -21.83 24.69 29.55
C MET A 320 -20.71 23.87 30.23
N ALA A 321 -19.87 23.14 29.48
CA ALA A 321 -18.94 22.17 30.09
C ALA A 321 -17.47 22.63 30.23
N MET A 322 -17.17 23.94 30.22
CA MET A 322 -15.78 24.43 30.23
C MET A 322 -15.08 24.50 31.61
N HIS A 323 -15.74 24.11 32.72
CA HIS A 323 -15.17 24.36 34.06
C HIS A 323 -15.06 23.17 35.03
N GLU A 324 -15.27 21.93 34.58
CA GLU A 324 -15.18 20.78 35.48
C GLU A 324 -14.28 19.69 34.89
N PHE A 325 -13.03 19.65 35.35
CA PHE A 325 -12.03 18.64 34.98
C PHE A 325 -12.26 17.26 35.64
N ASP A 326 -13.43 17.03 36.26
CA ASP A 326 -13.62 15.87 37.14
C ASP A 326 -15.08 15.36 37.23
N VAL A 327 -15.81 15.27 36.11
CA VAL A 327 -17.16 14.64 36.10
C VAL A 327 -17.27 13.49 35.08
N PRO A 328 -17.72 12.28 35.48
CA PRO A 328 -17.66 11.07 34.68
C PRO A 328 -18.93 10.83 33.84
N HIS A 329 -19.45 11.87 33.18
CA HIS A 329 -20.52 11.70 32.19
C HIS A 329 -19.92 11.74 30.80
N GLN A 330 -19.09 10.73 30.53
CA GLN A 330 -18.61 10.45 29.18
C GLN A 330 -19.84 10.12 28.34
N TYR A 331 -20.15 10.94 27.34
CA TYR A 331 -20.84 10.43 26.16
C TYR A 331 -19.99 9.25 25.69
N HIS A 332 -20.44 8.02 25.98
CA HIS A 332 -19.73 6.83 25.58
C HIS A 332 -19.80 6.77 24.06
N THR A 333 -18.77 7.32 23.39
CA THR A 333 -18.48 6.99 22.00
C THR A 333 -18.40 5.48 21.94
N ARG A 334 -19.38 4.87 21.26
CA ARG A 334 -19.46 3.42 21.15
C ARG A 334 -18.20 2.92 20.47
N ILE A 335 -17.39 2.18 21.20
CA ILE A 335 -16.23 1.47 20.66
C ILE A 335 -16.69 0.10 20.17
N TYR A 336 -16.32 -0.24 18.95
CA TYR A 336 -16.72 -1.51 18.33
C TYR A 336 -15.57 -2.52 18.48
N PRO A 337 -15.77 -3.66 19.16
CA PRO A 337 -14.73 -4.68 19.23
C PRO A 337 -14.54 -5.31 17.84
N VAL A 338 -13.32 -5.23 17.29
CA VAL A 338 -12.93 -5.90 16.04
C VAL A 338 -12.58 -7.36 16.28
N THR A 339 -11.93 -7.65 17.40
CA THR A 339 -11.56 -9.01 17.81
C THR A 339 -12.41 -9.47 18.99
N SER A 340 -12.38 -10.76 19.30
CA SER A 340 -12.95 -11.29 20.55
C SER A 340 -11.92 -11.26 21.67
N PRO A 341 -12.33 -11.11 22.94
CA PRO A 341 -11.41 -11.14 24.07
C PRO A 341 -10.65 -12.46 24.12
N THR A 342 -9.33 -12.37 24.26
CA THR A 342 -8.46 -13.53 24.37
C THR A 342 -7.61 -13.38 25.62
N PHE A 343 -7.78 -14.29 26.58
CA PHE A 343 -7.13 -14.21 27.87
C PHE A 343 -5.60 -14.31 27.73
N MET A 344 -4.86 -13.39 28.36
CA MET A 344 -3.39 -13.32 28.33
C MET A 344 -2.77 -12.99 26.96
N HIS A 345 -3.54 -12.42 26.04
CA HIS A 345 -3.02 -11.90 24.78
C HIS A 345 -2.83 -10.38 24.86
N ALA A 346 -1.96 -9.84 24.00
CA ALA A 346 -1.69 -8.40 23.94
C ALA A 346 -1.56 -7.98 22.47
N ALA A 347 -2.57 -7.27 21.96
CA ALA A 347 -2.54 -6.77 20.60
C ALA A 347 -1.53 -5.61 20.53
N SER A 348 -0.67 -5.66 19.52
CA SER A 348 0.42 -4.68 19.35
C SER A 348 0.40 -4.12 17.95
N GLY A 349 0.66 -4.98 16.97
CA GLY A 349 0.70 -4.67 15.54
C GLY A 349 -0.69 -4.71 14.90
N ILE A 350 -1.01 -3.73 14.06
CA ILE A 350 -2.15 -3.78 13.15
C ILE A 350 -1.77 -3.30 11.76
N TYR A 351 -2.27 -4.03 10.76
CA TYR A 351 -2.19 -3.64 9.36
C TYR A 351 -3.47 -4.02 8.63
N GLU A 352 -4.07 -3.08 7.91
CA GLU A 352 -5.16 -3.36 6.97
C GLU A 352 -4.61 -3.54 5.57
N ASN A 353 -4.92 -4.67 4.93
CA ASN A 353 -4.64 -4.92 3.54
C ASN A 353 -5.83 -4.43 2.66
N PRO A 354 -5.73 -3.25 2.02
CA PRO A 354 -6.81 -2.70 1.22
C PRO A 354 -7.17 -3.56 0.00
N SER A 355 -6.21 -4.34 -0.52
CA SER A 355 -6.44 -5.13 -1.73
C SER A 355 -7.28 -6.38 -1.49
N HIS A 356 -7.42 -6.80 -0.23
CA HIS A 356 -8.09 -8.05 0.13
C HIS A 356 -9.14 -7.89 1.24
N ASP A 357 -9.37 -6.67 1.74
CA ASP A 357 -10.24 -6.38 2.87
C ASP A 357 -9.89 -7.22 4.12
N LEU A 358 -8.60 -7.37 4.41
CA LEU A 358 -8.10 -8.19 5.52
C LEU A 358 -7.39 -7.33 6.56
N LEU A 359 -7.53 -7.70 7.83
CA LEU A 359 -6.74 -7.16 8.92
C LEU A 359 -5.74 -8.21 9.40
N LEU A 360 -4.47 -7.81 9.48
CA LEU A 360 -3.42 -8.55 10.17
C LEU A 360 -3.22 -7.93 11.55
N ILE A 361 -3.36 -8.75 12.59
CA ILE A 361 -3.24 -8.32 13.98
C ILE A 361 -2.14 -9.14 14.64
N ALA A 362 -1.09 -8.47 15.12
CA ALA A 362 -0.02 -9.12 15.85
C ALA A 362 -0.37 -9.23 17.34
N ASP A 363 -0.35 -10.47 17.82
CA ASP A 363 -0.44 -10.80 19.21
C ASP A 363 0.97 -11.00 19.79
N ARG A 364 1.33 -10.03 20.64
CA ARG A 364 2.64 -9.91 21.27
C ARG A 364 2.93 -11.10 22.19
N THR A 365 1.97 -11.50 23.02
CA THR A 365 2.17 -12.53 24.05
C THR A 365 2.09 -13.93 23.48
N GLY A 366 1.12 -14.20 22.59
CA GLY A 366 1.05 -15.50 21.90
C GLY A 366 2.01 -15.65 20.73
N ARG A 367 2.82 -14.62 20.42
CA ARG A 367 3.88 -14.62 19.39
C ARG A 367 3.34 -15.11 18.05
N SER A 368 2.26 -14.48 17.61
CA SER A 368 1.53 -14.85 16.41
C SER A 368 0.97 -13.63 15.68
N ILE A 369 0.63 -13.82 14.42
CA ILE A 369 -0.14 -12.84 13.64
C ILE A 369 -1.40 -13.54 13.15
N MET A 370 -2.52 -12.88 13.38
CA MET A 370 -3.87 -13.37 13.13
C MET A 370 -4.47 -12.59 11.97
N THR A 371 -5.27 -13.28 11.15
CA THR A 371 -5.98 -12.69 10.02
C THR A 371 -7.47 -12.59 10.34
N TYR A 372 -8.03 -11.41 10.12
CA TYR A 372 -9.46 -11.11 10.27
C TYR A 372 -10.00 -10.48 8.99
N VAL A 373 -11.31 -10.56 8.78
CA VAL A 373 -12.00 -9.73 7.77
C VAL A 373 -11.99 -8.27 8.24
N SER A 374 -11.85 -7.30 7.34
CA SER A 374 -12.02 -5.88 7.68
C SER A 374 -13.48 -5.59 8.09
N PRO A 375 -13.73 -4.86 9.19
CA PRO A 375 -15.09 -4.49 9.62
C PRO A 375 -15.92 -3.79 8.55
N PHE A 376 -15.29 -3.09 7.61
CA PHE A 376 -15.97 -2.37 6.53
C PHE A 376 -16.54 -3.28 5.44
N LYS A 377 -16.12 -4.55 5.40
CA LYS A 377 -16.74 -5.57 4.54
C LYS A 377 -17.94 -6.24 5.19
N SER A 378 -17.96 -6.32 6.52
CA SER A 378 -18.95 -7.07 7.28
C SER A 378 -20.12 -6.22 7.79
N ASN A 379 -20.32 -4.99 7.28
CA ASN A 379 -21.30 -4.02 7.80
C ASN A 379 -21.26 -3.95 9.34
N PHE A 380 -20.12 -3.56 9.90
CA PHE A 380 -19.89 -3.56 11.36
C PHE A 380 -20.97 -2.85 12.20
N GLU A 381 -21.70 -1.90 11.60
CA GLU A 381 -22.79 -1.16 12.25
C GLU A 381 -24.06 -1.98 12.49
N GLU A 382 -24.32 -3.02 11.69
CA GLU A 382 -25.57 -3.80 11.77
C GLU A 382 -25.50 -4.94 12.79
N ASP A 383 -24.32 -5.54 12.96
CA ASP A 383 -24.19 -6.81 13.69
C ASP A 383 -23.57 -6.69 15.09
N ASP A 384 -22.86 -5.59 15.38
CA ASP A 384 -22.16 -5.33 16.65
C ASP A 384 -21.23 -6.49 17.11
N LYS A 385 -20.90 -7.38 16.17
CA LYS A 385 -20.09 -8.58 16.39
C LYS A 385 -18.64 -8.31 16.00
N PRO A 386 -17.68 -8.96 16.68
CA PRO A 386 -16.30 -9.01 16.23
C PRO A 386 -16.19 -9.46 14.77
N SER A 387 -15.20 -8.92 14.07
CA SER A 387 -14.90 -9.32 12.71
C SER A 387 -14.56 -10.82 12.65
N PRO A 388 -15.01 -11.53 11.61
CA PRO A 388 -14.70 -12.94 11.44
C PRO A 388 -13.20 -13.22 11.46
N PHE A 389 -12.79 -14.14 12.34
CA PHE A 389 -11.43 -14.67 12.37
C PHE A 389 -11.23 -15.67 11.23
N LEU A 390 -10.21 -15.44 10.40
CA LEU A 390 -9.94 -16.26 9.21
C LEU A 390 -8.85 -17.30 9.42
N GLY A 391 -8.06 -17.15 10.49
CA GLY A 391 -6.96 -18.06 10.80
C GLY A 391 -5.69 -17.32 11.18
N TYR A 392 -4.64 -18.09 11.39
CA TYR A 392 -3.33 -17.55 11.73
C TYR A 392 -2.54 -17.32 10.46
N PHE A 393 -2.03 -16.11 10.30
CA PHE A 393 -1.04 -15.80 9.29
C PHE A 393 0.28 -16.48 9.64
N VAL A 394 0.78 -16.31 10.86
CA VAL A 394 1.96 -17.02 11.37
C VAL A 394 1.84 -17.29 12.86
N ARG A 395 2.41 -18.40 13.33
CA ARG A 395 2.49 -18.77 14.76
C ARG A 395 3.91 -19.11 15.17
N GLY A 396 4.17 -19.02 16.47
CA GLY A 396 5.43 -19.46 17.04
C GLY A 396 6.60 -18.57 16.62
N LEU A 397 6.35 -17.26 16.49
CA LEU A 397 7.41 -16.30 16.22
C LEU A 397 8.49 -16.39 17.31
N PRO A 398 9.78 -16.24 16.96
CA PRO A 398 10.86 -16.44 17.91
C PRO A 398 10.90 -15.36 19.00
N ASP A 399 10.31 -14.20 18.75
CA ASP A 399 10.17 -13.08 19.69
C ASP A 399 8.77 -12.45 19.57
N MET A 400 8.45 -11.53 20.48
CA MET A 400 7.20 -10.79 20.54
C MET A 400 7.09 -9.83 19.35
N PRO A 401 6.15 -10.06 18.40
CA PRO A 401 5.91 -9.10 17.33
C PRO A 401 5.42 -7.78 17.92
N GLU A 402 5.83 -6.65 17.34
CA GLU A 402 5.36 -5.32 17.78
C GLU A 402 4.63 -4.57 16.68
N PHE A 403 5.16 -4.53 15.46
CA PHE A 403 4.53 -3.85 14.34
C PHE A 403 4.43 -4.77 13.14
N VAL A 404 3.32 -4.65 12.43
CA VAL A 404 3.09 -5.32 11.15
C VAL A 404 3.04 -4.23 10.09
N PHE A 405 3.81 -4.43 9.04
CA PHE A 405 3.84 -3.54 7.90
C PHE A 405 3.89 -4.38 6.65
N THR A 406 2.94 -4.22 5.73
CA THR A 406 3.10 -4.86 4.42
C THR A 406 3.82 -3.92 3.48
N THR A 407 4.70 -4.47 2.65
CA THR A 407 5.11 -3.76 1.45
C THR A 407 4.04 -3.89 0.40
N SER A 408 3.28 -2.83 0.17
CA SER A 408 2.64 -2.61 -1.13
C SER A 408 3.68 -2.00 -2.06
N VAL A 409 4.72 -2.77 -2.40
CA VAL A 409 5.41 -2.47 -3.64
C VAL A 409 4.76 -3.37 -4.68
N GLU A 410 3.78 -2.90 -5.44
CA GLU A 410 3.73 -1.55 -5.99
C GLU A 410 2.40 -0.86 -5.67
N GLN A 411 2.44 0.44 -5.37
CA GLN A 411 1.28 1.30 -5.50
C GLN A 411 0.79 1.16 -6.97
N GLN A 412 -0.20 0.28 -7.20
CA GLN A 412 -0.67 -0.16 -8.52
C GLN A 412 -1.27 0.94 -9.40
N SER A 413 -1.26 2.21 -8.97
CA SER A 413 -1.75 3.29 -9.83
C SER A 413 -0.88 3.52 -11.06
N ALA A 414 0.39 3.07 -11.06
CA ALA A 414 1.32 3.32 -12.17
C ALA A 414 1.63 2.09 -13.05
N ILE A 415 1.24 0.88 -12.65
CA ILE A 415 1.67 -0.36 -13.32
C ILE A 415 0.43 -1.09 -13.84
N PRO A 416 0.28 -1.24 -15.17
CA PRO A 416 -0.92 -1.85 -15.73
C PRO A 416 -1.08 -3.27 -15.19
N PHE A 417 -2.32 -3.67 -14.91
CA PHE A 417 -2.75 -4.95 -14.34
C PHE A 417 -2.07 -6.22 -14.91
N CYS A 418 -1.51 -6.12 -16.11
CA CYS A 418 -0.90 -7.23 -16.82
C CYS A 418 0.62 -7.33 -16.66
N TYR A 419 1.27 -6.52 -15.83
CA TYR A 419 2.71 -6.57 -15.61
C TYR A 419 3.07 -7.01 -14.19
N GLU A 420 4.10 -7.84 -14.07
CA GLU A 420 4.80 -8.19 -12.84
C GLU A 420 6.26 -7.74 -12.95
N LEU A 421 6.88 -7.37 -11.83
CA LEU A 421 8.27 -6.98 -11.81
C LEU A 421 9.18 -8.23 -11.92
N ALA A 422 9.96 -8.30 -12.98
CA ALA A 422 10.90 -9.38 -13.26
C ALA A 422 12.16 -9.29 -12.39
N GLU A 423 12.96 -10.36 -12.39
CA GLU A 423 14.18 -10.53 -11.59
C GLU A 423 15.24 -9.44 -11.84
N ASP A 424 15.23 -8.83 -13.01
CA ASP A 424 16.16 -7.77 -13.44
C ASP A 424 15.63 -6.36 -13.20
N GLY A 425 14.50 -6.22 -12.52
CA GLY A 425 13.83 -4.94 -12.27
C GLY A 425 13.06 -4.39 -13.48
N THR A 426 12.91 -5.17 -14.56
CA THR A 426 12.05 -4.81 -15.69
C THR A 426 10.62 -5.33 -15.49
N PHE A 427 9.62 -4.67 -16.08
CA PHE A 427 8.24 -5.18 -16.05
C PHE A 427 8.05 -6.29 -17.08
N ARG A 428 7.72 -7.51 -16.65
CA ARG A 428 7.33 -8.62 -17.53
C ARG A 428 5.82 -8.83 -17.49
N TYR A 429 5.25 -9.33 -18.58
CA TYR A 429 3.80 -9.50 -18.70
C TYR A 429 3.33 -10.80 -18.01
N VAL A 430 2.35 -10.73 -17.11
CA VAL A 430 1.90 -11.85 -16.27
C VAL A 430 1.41 -13.02 -17.12
N ALA A 431 1.78 -14.25 -16.73
CA ALA A 431 1.48 -15.49 -17.45
C ALA A 431 0.01 -15.71 -17.82
N LEU A 432 -0.95 -15.23 -17.01
CA LEU A 432 -2.39 -15.34 -17.30
C LEU A 432 -2.84 -14.41 -18.44
N CYS A 433 -2.26 -13.22 -18.51
CA CYS A 433 -2.48 -12.29 -19.61
C CYS A 433 -1.72 -12.75 -20.86
N SER A 434 -0.53 -13.33 -20.70
CA SER A 434 0.22 -13.99 -21.77
C SER A 434 -0.56 -15.20 -22.32
N ALA A 435 -1.19 -16.00 -21.47
CA ALA A 435 -2.05 -17.11 -21.87
C ALA A 435 -3.27 -16.60 -22.65
N ALA A 436 -3.94 -15.54 -22.17
CA ALA A 436 -5.02 -14.90 -22.92
C ALA A 436 -4.55 -14.41 -24.29
N TYR A 437 -3.38 -13.77 -24.38
CA TYR A 437 -2.80 -13.32 -25.64
C TYR A 437 -2.44 -14.47 -26.58
N ILE A 438 -1.87 -15.56 -26.05
CA ILE A 438 -1.57 -16.79 -26.80
C ILE A 438 -2.87 -17.41 -27.32
N TRP A 439 -3.90 -17.55 -26.48
CA TRP A 439 -5.20 -18.10 -26.88
C TRP A 439 -5.92 -17.23 -27.91
N ILE A 440 -5.87 -15.90 -27.77
CA ILE A 440 -6.39 -14.96 -28.77
C ILE A 440 -5.62 -15.10 -30.09
N THR A 441 -4.29 -15.20 -30.04
CA THR A 441 -3.46 -15.38 -31.24
C THR A 441 -3.74 -16.72 -31.93
N ILE A 442 -3.91 -17.80 -31.16
CA ILE A 442 -4.30 -19.12 -31.67
C ILE A 442 -5.70 -19.03 -32.30
N ALA A 443 -6.66 -18.37 -31.65
CA ALA A 443 -8.02 -18.20 -32.18
C ALA A 443 -8.03 -17.39 -33.49
N ILE A 444 -7.26 -16.31 -33.57
CA ILE A 444 -7.08 -15.52 -34.80
C ILE A 444 -6.43 -16.39 -35.89
N GLY A 445 -5.37 -17.14 -35.55
CA GLY A 445 -4.71 -18.06 -36.48
C GLY A 445 -5.66 -19.11 -37.04
N PHE A 446 -6.48 -19.72 -36.18
CA PHE A 446 -7.54 -20.64 -36.59
C PHE A 446 -8.58 -19.96 -37.48
N GLY A 447 -8.98 -18.73 -37.16
CA GLY A 447 -9.89 -17.93 -37.98
C GLY A 447 -9.35 -17.68 -39.38
N VAL A 448 -8.08 -17.28 -39.51
CA VAL A 448 -7.42 -17.05 -40.80
C VAL A 448 -7.34 -18.34 -41.62
N VAL A 449 -6.97 -19.47 -41.00
CA VAL A 449 -6.94 -20.77 -41.69
C VAL A 449 -8.34 -21.18 -42.15
N ALA A 450 -9.36 -21.04 -41.29
CA ALA A 450 -10.74 -21.36 -41.62
C ALA A 450 -11.26 -20.51 -42.78
N ILE A 451 -11.00 -19.19 -42.77
CA ILE A 451 -11.35 -18.26 -43.86
C ILE A 451 -10.62 -18.67 -45.14
N THR A 452 -9.33 -18.97 -45.06
CA THR A 452 -8.53 -19.39 -46.23
C THR A 452 -9.06 -20.70 -46.83
N VAL A 453 -9.35 -21.71 -46.00
CA VAL A 453 -9.94 -22.98 -46.44
C VAL A 453 -11.33 -22.75 -47.05
N TYR A 454 -12.14 -21.87 -46.45
CA TYR A 454 -13.44 -21.49 -46.99
C TYR A 454 -13.31 -20.83 -48.38
N PHE A 455 -12.41 -19.87 -48.55
CA PHE A 455 -12.13 -19.23 -49.84
C PHE A 455 -11.63 -20.22 -50.89
N ILE A 456 -10.72 -21.13 -50.52
CA ILE A 456 -10.24 -22.18 -51.43
C ILE A 456 -11.39 -23.10 -51.86
N ARG A 457 -12.28 -23.48 -50.93
CA ARG A 457 -13.47 -24.27 -51.25
C ARG A 457 -14.45 -23.51 -52.14
N LEU A 458 -14.65 -22.21 -51.90
CA LEU A 458 -15.49 -21.35 -52.72
C LEU A 458 -14.93 -21.23 -54.14
N LEU A 459 -13.63 -20.98 -54.29
CA LEU A 459 -12.94 -20.93 -55.57
C LEU A 459 -13.02 -22.28 -56.30
N ARG A 460 -12.83 -23.41 -55.60
CA ARG A 460 -13.03 -24.74 -56.20
C ARG A 460 -14.45 -24.92 -56.73
N ARG A 461 -15.47 -24.52 -55.97
CA ARG A 461 -16.87 -24.57 -56.43
C ARG A 461 -17.10 -23.68 -57.65
N CYS A 462 -16.53 -22.47 -57.68
CA CYS A 462 -16.61 -21.59 -58.85
C CYS A 462 -15.90 -22.19 -60.08
N VAL A 463 -14.73 -22.80 -59.89
CA VAL A 463 -13.98 -23.47 -60.98
C VAL A 463 -14.71 -24.72 -61.47
N GLU A 464 -15.30 -25.51 -60.58
CA GLU A 464 -16.14 -26.65 -60.97
C GLU A 464 -17.37 -26.18 -61.71
N HIS A 465 -18.08 -25.16 -61.20
CA HIS A 465 -19.28 -24.63 -61.84
C HIS A 465 -19.00 -24.00 -63.22
N SER A 466 -17.90 -23.26 -63.37
CA SER A 466 -17.45 -22.74 -64.67
C SER A 466 -17.01 -23.86 -65.61
N ARG A 467 -16.38 -24.94 -65.13
CA ARG A 467 -16.10 -26.13 -65.96
C ARG A 467 -17.37 -26.83 -66.42
N THR A 468 -18.41 -26.90 -65.58
CA THR A 468 -19.70 -27.48 -65.97
C THR A 468 -20.41 -26.60 -66.99
N CYS A 469 -20.40 -25.26 -66.81
CA CYS A 469 -20.91 -24.31 -67.79
C CYS A 469 -20.14 -24.38 -69.11
N TYR A 470 -18.81 -24.46 -69.07
CA TYR A 470 -17.96 -24.58 -70.25
C TYR A 470 -18.18 -25.91 -70.99
N LYS A 471 -18.40 -27.02 -70.27
CA LYS A 471 -18.79 -28.30 -70.88
C LYS A 471 -20.18 -28.25 -71.51
N SER A 472 -21.14 -27.51 -70.93
CA SER A 472 -22.45 -27.27 -71.53
C SER A 472 -22.35 -26.42 -72.81
N TYR A 473 -21.48 -25.40 -72.81
CA TYR A 473 -21.21 -24.57 -73.99
C TYR A 473 -20.47 -25.34 -75.10
N ARG A 474 -19.51 -26.21 -74.75
CA ARG A 474 -18.75 -27.03 -75.70
C ARG A 474 -19.53 -28.26 -76.19
N GLY A 475 -20.51 -28.75 -75.42
CA GLY A 475 -21.44 -29.81 -75.82
C GLY A 475 -22.48 -29.38 -76.86
N ARG A 476 -22.56 -28.08 -77.19
CA ARG A 476 -23.36 -27.55 -78.30
C ARG A 476 -22.53 -27.18 -79.54
N GLY A 477 -21.26 -27.59 -79.57
CA GLY A 477 -20.30 -27.31 -80.65
C GLY A 477 -19.82 -28.58 -81.35
N GLY A 478 -20.72 -29.24 -82.06
CA GLY A 478 -20.47 -30.24 -83.10
C GLY A 478 -21.79 -30.38 -83.85
N VAL A 479 -21.90 -30.25 -85.16
CA VAL A 479 -20.98 -30.50 -86.27
C VAL A 479 -21.42 -29.62 -87.44
N HIS A 480 -20.45 -29.22 -88.28
CA HIS A 480 -20.57 -28.84 -89.70
C HIS A 480 -21.96 -28.79 -90.33
N GLU A 481 -22.24 -27.67 -91.00
CA GLU A 481 -22.17 -27.63 -92.46
C GLU A 481 -21.76 -26.22 -92.90
N SER A 482 -20.57 -26.13 -93.48
CA SER A 482 -20.08 -24.91 -94.14
C SER A 482 -20.64 -24.92 -95.56
N GLU A 483 -21.78 -24.25 -95.75
CA GLU A 483 -22.20 -23.82 -97.08
C GLU A 483 -21.43 -22.57 -97.48
N ASP A 484 -20.78 -22.67 -98.63
CA ASP A 484 -20.19 -21.59 -99.39
C ASP A 484 -21.19 -20.46 -99.61
N VAL A 485 -20.92 -19.25 -99.09
CA VAL A 485 -21.47 -18.03 -99.70
C VAL A 485 -20.45 -16.89 -99.69
N GLN A 486 -19.98 -16.64 -100.90
CA GLN A 486 -19.49 -15.42 -101.55
C GLN A 486 -19.16 -14.17 -100.71
N LEU A 487 -17.93 -13.71 -101.00
CA LEU A 487 -17.46 -12.33 -100.98
C LEU A 487 -18.56 -11.31 -101.29
N LEU A 488 -18.76 -10.34 -100.39
CA LEU A 488 -19.09 -8.98 -100.78
C LEU A 488 -18.47 -7.97 -99.81
N SER A 489 -17.79 -7.04 -100.44
CA SER A 489 -17.03 -5.92 -99.94
C SER A 489 -17.89 -4.83 -99.30
N VAL A 490 -17.19 -3.91 -98.63
CA VAL A 490 -17.49 -2.47 -98.43
C VAL A 490 -18.04 -2.06 -97.06
N ALA A 491 -17.11 -1.45 -96.31
CA ALA A 491 -17.13 -0.12 -95.70
C ALA A 491 -18.05 0.23 -94.51
N ALA A 492 -17.34 0.65 -93.45
CA ALA A 492 -17.34 1.98 -92.85
C ALA A 492 -18.50 2.45 -91.94
N SER A 493 -18.04 3.18 -90.91
CA SER A 493 -18.75 4.09 -90.00
C SER A 493 -19.66 3.42 -88.97
N GLY A 494 -19.69 3.80 -87.70
CA GLY A 494 -19.15 4.93 -86.97
C GLY A 494 -19.96 5.09 -85.66
N GLY A 495 -19.42 5.81 -84.68
CA GLY A 495 -20.15 6.34 -83.51
C GLY A 495 -20.02 5.48 -82.25
N TYR A 496 -19.30 5.92 -81.20
CA TYR A 496 -19.60 6.95 -80.18
C TYR A 496 -20.71 6.61 -79.17
N GLY A 497 -20.38 6.80 -77.88
CA GLY A 497 -21.30 6.92 -76.74
C GLY A 497 -20.90 6.02 -75.56
N THR A 498 -20.07 6.44 -74.61
CA THR A 498 -20.33 7.26 -73.39
C THR A 498 -21.48 6.82 -72.49
N ASN A 499 -21.08 6.55 -71.24
CA ASN A 499 -21.70 6.84 -69.94
C ASN A 499 -23.01 6.15 -69.53
N SER A 500 -22.92 5.50 -68.38
CA SER A 500 -23.54 5.99 -67.13
C SER A 500 -22.72 5.54 -65.93
#